data_AF-A0A6B3HLX7-F1
#
_entry.id   AF-A0A6B3HLX7-F1
#
_cell.length_a   1.000
_cell.length_b   1.000
_cell.length_c   1.000
_cell.angle_alpha   90.00
_cell.angle_beta   90.00
_cell.angle_gamma   90.00
#
_symmetry.space_group_name_H-M   'P 1'
#
loop_
_entity.id
_entity.type
_entity.pdbx_description
1 polymer ?
#
loop_
_entity_poly.entity_id
_entity_poly.type
_entity_poly.pdbx_seq_one_letter_code
_entity_poly.pdbx_strand_id
1 'polypeptide(L)'
;APTPVRAKEAEAFLNAALDEGGFWESGKIITPAVAKQFAALASGACNPIDDVRGTAKYRRHAVGIMARRTLGWTWEQYRGAGRTLEGAA
;
A
#
# COMPACT_ATOMS: atom_id res chain seq x y z
N ALA A 1 -13.36 6.15 6.97
CA ALA A 1 -13.64 7.36 7.75
C ALA A 1 -14.36 8.33 6.83
N PRO A 2 -15.07 9.34 7.35
CA PRO A 2 -15.69 10.37 6.52
C PRO A 2 -14.67 11.30 5.84
N THR A 3 -13.41 11.28 6.29
CA THR A 3 -12.30 12.07 5.74
C THR A 3 -11.11 11.17 5.32
N PRO A 4 -10.16 11.67 4.52
CA PRO A 4 -8.89 10.99 4.30
C PRO A 4 -8.20 10.65 5.63
N VAL A 5 -7.60 9.47 5.72
CA VAL A 5 -6.90 8.97 6.92
C VAL A 5 -5.49 8.59 6.54
N ARG A 6 -4.53 9.01 7.36
CA ARG A 6 -3.14 8.59 7.27
C ARG A 6 -2.94 7.28 8.01
N ALA A 7 -2.48 6.23 7.31
CA ALA A 7 -2.26 4.90 7.89
C ALA A 7 -0.90 4.80 8.59
N LYS A 8 -0.74 5.52 9.72
CA LYS A 8 0.54 5.66 10.44
C LYS A 8 1.22 4.33 10.79
N GLU A 9 0.46 3.33 11.21
CA GLU A 9 1.00 2.00 11.53
C GLU A 9 1.56 1.30 10.28
N ALA A 10 0.87 1.43 9.14
CA ALA A 10 1.34 0.87 7.88
C ALA A 10 2.63 1.56 7.41
N GLU A 11 2.72 2.88 7.56
CA GLU A 11 3.92 3.67 7.26
C GLU A 11 5.10 3.27 8.14
N ALA A 12 4.88 3.21 9.46
CA ALA A 12 5.92 2.82 10.41
C ALA A 12 6.45 1.41 10.12
N PHE A 13 5.55 0.45 9.89
CA PHE A 13 5.90 -0.91 9.50
C PHE A 13 6.72 -0.95 8.21
N LEU A 14 6.26 -0.26 7.16
CA LEU A 14 6.92 -0.29 5.86
C LEU A 14 8.31 0.34 5.94
N ASN A 15 8.45 1.48 6.61
CA ASN A 15 9.74 2.14 6.79
C ASN A 15 10.75 1.22 7.49
N ALA A 16 10.35 0.57 8.59
CA ALA A 16 11.21 -0.38 9.30
C ALA A 16 11.59 -1.57 8.41
N ALA A 17 10.63 -2.18 7.72
CA ALA A 17 10.88 -3.32 6.85
C ALA A 17 11.82 -2.99 5.67
N LEU A 18 11.71 -1.77 5.12
CA LEU A 18 12.59 -1.31 4.05
C LEU A 18 14.02 -1.03 4.54
N ASP A 19 14.15 -0.44 5.72
CA ASP A 19 15.44 -0.15 6.36
C ASP A 19 16.18 -1.42 6.77
N GLU A 20 15.53 -2.27 7.58
CA GLU A 20 16.09 -3.56 8.04
C GLU A 20 16.48 -4.47 6.89
N GLY A 21 15.72 -4.43 5.79
CA GLY A 21 16.03 -5.21 4.60
C GLY A 21 17.05 -4.57 3.67
N GLY A 22 17.55 -3.36 3.93
CA GLY A 22 18.46 -2.63 3.04
C GLY A 22 17.87 -2.44 1.64
N PHE A 23 16.56 -2.24 1.54
CA PHE A 23 15.85 -2.18 0.26
C PHE A 23 16.20 -0.93 -0.53
N TRP A 24 16.45 0.19 0.16
CA TRP A 24 16.88 1.45 -0.43
C TRP A 24 18.22 1.29 -1.17
N GLU A 25 19.23 0.76 -0.48
CA GLU A 25 20.59 0.60 -1.04
C GLU A 25 20.66 -0.48 -2.12
N SER A 26 19.97 -1.60 -1.90
CA SER A 26 20.04 -2.75 -2.82
C SER A 26 19.12 -2.63 -4.02
N GLY A 27 18.08 -1.79 -3.95
CA GLY A 27 17.03 -1.74 -4.96
C GLY A 27 16.40 -3.11 -5.24
N LYS A 28 16.30 -4.01 -4.25
CA LYS A 28 15.73 -5.35 -4.44
C LYS A 28 14.20 -5.32 -4.46
N ILE A 29 13.56 -6.37 -4.99
CA ILE A 29 12.09 -6.47 -5.03
C ILE A 29 11.51 -6.57 -3.61
N ILE A 30 10.52 -5.74 -3.26
CA ILE A 30 9.74 -5.90 -2.03
C ILE A 30 9.09 -7.29 -1.99
N THR A 31 9.29 -8.01 -0.89
CA THR A 31 8.77 -9.37 -0.78
C THR A 31 7.23 -9.37 -0.72
N PRO A 32 6.57 -10.43 -1.21
CA PRO A 32 5.12 -10.55 -1.09
C PRO A 32 4.60 -10.47 0.35
N ALA A 33 5.41 -10.92 1.33
CA ALA A 33 5.07 -10.87 2.75
C ALA A 33 5.01 -9.43 3.29
N VAL A 34 6.02 -8.60 2.99
CA VAL A 34 6.03 -7.18 3.39
C VAL A 34 4.85 -6.44 2.76
N ALA A 35 4.61 -6.66 1.46
CA ALA A 35 3.50 -6.02 0.76
C ALA A 35 2.13 -6.46 1.32
N LYS A 36 1.97 -7.73 1.72
CA LYS A 36 0.76 -8.24 2.36
C LYS A 36 0.51 -7.60 3.72
N GLN A 37 1.54 -7.50 4.56
CA GLN A 37 1.43 -6.93 5.89
C GLN A 37 1.14 -5.43 5.84
N PHE A 38 1.82 -4.69 4.97
CA PHE A 38 1.53 -3.28 4.72
C PHE A 38 0.07 -3.06 4.31
N ALA A 39 -0.44 -3.86 3.37
CA ALA A 39 -1.82 -3.78 2.92
C ALA A 39 -2.84 -4.11 4.03
N ALA A 40 -2.53 -5.05 4.91
CA ALA A 40 -3.38 -5.38 6.05
C ALA A 40 -3.50 -4.21 7.03
N LEU A 41 -2.38 -3.57 7.36
CA LEU A 41 -2.35 -2.38 8.24
C LEU A 41 -3.07 -1.18 7.61
N ALA A 42 -2.87 -0.94 6.30
CA ALA A 42 -3.54 0.13 5.58
C ALA A 42 -5.08 -0.07 5.53
N SER A 43 -5.52 -1.31 5.29
CA SER A 43 -6.93 -1.70 5.38
C SER A 43 -7.50 -1.53 6.79
N GLY A 44 -6.73 -1.92 7.81
CA GLY A 44 -7.11 -1.80 9.22
C GLY A 44 -7.30 -0.35 9.69
N ALA A 45 -6.52 0.58 9.16
CA ALA A 45 -6.67 2.02 9.44
C ALA A 45 -7.98 2.61 8.90
N CYS A 46 -8.69 1.90 8.02
CA CYS A 46 -9.91 2.38 7.39
C CYS A 46 -11.17 2.04 8.21
N ASN A 47 -11.97 3.07 8.54
CA ASN A 47 -13.28 2.92 9.19
C ASN A 47 -14.44 3.39 8.28
N PRO A 48 -14.78 2.68 7.19
CA PRO A 48 -15.88 3.04 6.30
C PRO A 48 -17.25 2.60 6.86
N ILE A 49 -18.31 3.24 6.38
CA ILE A 49 -19.69 2.81 6.60
C ILE A 49 -20.13 1.78 5.55
N ASP A 50 -21.21 1.05 5.84
CA ASP A 50 -21.99 0.38 4.81
C ASP A 50 -22.81 1.42 4.03
N ASP A 51 -22.94 1.22 2.71
CA ASP A 51 -23.70 2.09 1.83
C ASP A 51 -24.20 1.29 0.61
N VAL A 52 -25.15 1.83 -0.16
CA VAL A 52 -25.69 1.20 -1.38
C VAL A 52 -24.61 0.85 -2.41
N ARG A 53 -23.47 1.57 -2.40
CA ARG A 53 -22.33 1.31 -3.29
C ARG A 53 -21.40 0.20 -2.77
N GLY A 54 -21.63 -0.34 -1.57
CA GLY A 54 -20.86 -1.46 -1.03
C GLY A 54 -20.65 -1.41 0.49
N THR A 55 -20.39 -2.58 1.06
CA THR A 55 -20.21 -2.77 2.51
C THR A 55 -18.88 -2.22 3.02
N ALA A 56 -18.83 -1.87 4.31
CA ALA A 56 -17.64 -1.49 5.03
C ALA A 56 -16.55 -2.58 4.94
N LYS A 57 -16.95 -3.85 5.01
CA LYS A 57 -16.06 -5.01 4.83
C LYS A 57 -15.43 -5.03 3.44
N TYR A 58 -16.25 -4.86 2.40
CA TYR A 58 -15.77 -4.82 1.01
C TYR A 58 -14.83 -3.62 0.78
N ARG A 59 -15.17 -2.43 1.30
CA ARG A 59 -14.33 -1.23 1.17
C ARG A 59 -12.98 -1.38 1.85
N ARG A 60 -12.92 -1.95 3.07
CA ARG A 60 -11.66 -2.29 3.73
C ARG A 60 -10.84 -3.27 2.88
N HIS A 61 -11.48 -4.32 2.38
CA HIS A 61 -10.82 -5.29 1.50
C HIS A 61 -10.23 -4.64 0.24
N ALA A 62 -10.99 -3.77 -0.43
CA ALA A 62 -10.54 -3.04 -1.61
C ALA A 62 -9.33 -2.14 -1.31
N VAL A 63 -9.30 -1.44 -0.16
CA VAL A 63 -8.14 -0.66 0.27
C VAL A 63 -6.89 -1.53 0.40
N GLY A 64 -7.00 -2.73 0.98
CA GLY A 64 -5.88 -3.66 1.06
C GLY A 64 -5.33 -4.06 -0.31
N ILE A 65 -6.20 -4.32 -1.29
CA ILE A 65 -5.78 -4.61 -2.67
C ILE A 65 -5.06 -3.41 -3.29
N MET A 66 -5.64 -2.22 -3.18
CA MET A 66 -5.08 -1.00 -3.75
C MET A 66 -3.72 -0.68 -3.12
N ALA A 67 -3.59 -0.75 -1.80
CA ALA A 67 -2.34 -0.52 -1.09
C ALA A 67 -1.21 -1.44 -1.58
N ARG A 68 -1.50 -2.74 -1.74
CA ARG A 68 -0.52 -3.70 -2.27
C ARG A 68 -0.09 -3.38 -3.70
N ARG A 69 -1.05 -3.04 -4.58
CA ARG A 69 -0.77 -2.70 -5.99
C ARG A 69 0.05 -1.43 -6.10
N THR A 70 -0.37 -0.38 -5.41
CA THR A 70 0.33 0.92 -5.40
C THR A 70 1.74 0.78 -4.87
N LEU A 71 1.97 0.03 -3.79
CA LEU A 71 3.32 -0.22 -3.28
C LEU A 71 4.21 -0.91 -4.33
N GLY A 72 3.69 -1.93 -5.01
CA GLY A 72 4.41 -2.61 -6.08
C GLY A 72 4.82 -1.65 -7.21
N TRP A 73 3.87 -0.86 -7.71
CA TRP A 73 4.14 0.13 -8.76
C TRP A 73 5.15 1.18 -8.32
N THR A 74 4.95 1.80 -7.15
CA THR A 74 5.87 2.82 -6.63
C THR A 74 7.29 2.27 -6.49
N TRP A 75 7.43 1.01 -6.07
CA TRP A 75 8.74 0.39 -5.92
C TRP A 75 9.40 0.03 -7.25
N GLU A 76 8.63 -0.42 -8.23
CA GLU A 76 9.11 -0.64 -9.60
C GLU A 76 9.58 0.67 -10.25
N GLN A 77 8.84 1.77 -10.04
CA GLN A 77 9.26 3.10 -10.48
C GLN A 77 10.57 3.53 -9.81
N TYR A 78 10.67 3.40 -8.49
CA TYR A 78 11.86 3.75 -7.73
C TYR A 78 13.12 3.05 -8.24
N ARG A 79 13.01 1.77 -8.61
CA ARG A 79 14.14 0.94 -9.08
C ARG A 79 14.53 1.18 -10.54
N GLY A 80 13.87 2.10 -11.24
CA GLY A 80 14.14 2.38 -12.66
C GLY A 80 13.72 1.25 -13.61
N ALA A 81 12.91 0.29 -13.15
CA ALA A 81 12.56 -0.93 -13.89
C ALA A 81 11.31 -0.79 -14.79
N GLY A 82 10.69 0.39 -14.91
CA GLY A 82 9.88 0.74 -16.09
C GLY A 82 8.57 1.49 -15.88
N ARG A 83 8.19 2.18 -16.95
CA ARG A 83 7.01 3.04 -17.24
C ARG A 83 6.98 4.40 -16.53
N THR A 84 7.53 5.42 -17.20
CA THR A 84 7.06 6.80 -17.08
C THR A 84 5.54 6.80 -17.06
N LEU A 85 4.93 7.27 -15.97
CA LEU A 85 3.48 7.38 -15.80
C LEU A 85 2.94 8.56 -16.63
N GLU A 86 3.26 8.63 -17.92
CA GLU A 86 2.52 9.48 -18.85
C GLU A 86 1.23 8.74 -19.23
N GLY A 87 0.09 9.20 -18.70
CA GLY A 87 -1.23 8.80 -19.20
C GLY A 87 -2.02 7.77 -18.39
N ALA A 88 -2.04 7.87 -17.06
CA ALA A 88 -3.10 7.26 -16.26
C ALA A 88 -4.16 8.32 -15.89
N ALA A 89 -4.86 8.83 -16.90
CA ALA A 89 -6.10 9.61 -16.81
C ALA A 89 -6.99 9.26 -17.99
#